data_AF-A0A496P5W2-F1
#
_entry.id   AF-A0A496P5W2-F1
#
_cell.length_a   1.000
_cell.length_b   1.000
_cell.length_c   1.000
_cell.angle_alpha   90.00
_cell.angle_beta   90.00
_cell.angle_gamma   90.00
#
_symmetry.space_group_name_H-M   'P 1'
#
loop_
_entity.id
_entity.type
_entity.pdbx_description
1 polymer ?
#
loop_
_entity_poly.entity_id
_entity_poly.type
_entity_poly.pdbx_seq_one_letter_code
_entity_poly.pdbx_strand_id
1 'polypeptide(L)'
;MEQSKLTSEWIQTFNRLGSEGKLKPTVPYHDLFNRKELKGFPLHTLPMWTVNFPTGYITCCDPLVTLPSKPDTYLRQVTPGTYLLETKIIEMEPNEYRYVASRVVFSGNEPVYYELALKGTENLTDLDDGDTYIGFPVDSGLATIVDAQTIETYNKFYEQWHINYPEKNIYDDYYSDLFQLNAMAYPQYQRSKG
;
A
#
# COMPACT_ATOMS: atom_id res chain seq x y z
N MET A 1 -14.24 -14.73 21.16
CA MET A 1 -13.24 -13.75 21.64
C MET A 1 -11.90 -14.23 21.15
N GLU A 2 -11.46 -13.72 20.01
CA GLU A 2 -10.10 -13.98 19.54
C GLU A 2 -9.13 -13.38 20.56
N GLN A 3 -8.23 -14.20 21.09
CA GLN A 3 -7.18 -13.77 21.99
C GLN A 3 -6.39 -12.65 21.30
N SER A 4 -6.08 -11.57 22.01
CA SER A 4 -5.20 -10.50 21.52
C SER A 4 -3.94 -11.13 20.90
N LYS A 5 -3.74 -10.95 19.58
CA LYS A 5 -2.52 -11.39 18.86
C LYS A 5 -1.24 -10.75 19.44
N LEU A 6 -1.37 -9.68 20.24
CA LEU A 6 -0.26 -8.94 20.81
C LEU A 6 0.24 -9.58 22.10
N THR A 7 1.53 -9.91 22.15
CA THR A 7 2.20 -10.36 23.37
C THR A 7 2.55 -9.18 24.27
N SER A 8 2.70 -9.42 25.58
CA SER A 8 3.12 -8.38 26.53
C SER A 8 4.48 -7.78 26.15
N GLU A 9 5.40 -8.61 25.64
CA GLU A 9 6.72 -8.19 25.17
C GLU A 9 6.61 -7.25 23.96
N TRP A 10 5.77 -7.60 22.97
CA TRP A 10 5.54 -6.75 21.81
C TRP A 10 5.00 -5.37 22.20
N ILE A 11 4.03 -5.34 23.12
CA ILE A 11 3.44 -4.08 23.64
C ILE A 11 4.50 -3.24 24.36
N GLN A 12 5.35 -3.86 25.19
CA GLN A 12 6.43 -3.16 25.89
C GLN A 12 7.43 -2.55 24.90
N THR A 13 7.84 -3.31 23.89
CA THR A 13 8.75 -2.83 22.83
C THR A 13 8.11 -1.70 22.01
N PHE A 14 6.85 -1.85 21.58
CA PHE A 14 6.11 -0.81 20.87
C PHE A 14 6.06 0.50 21.67
N ASN A 15 5.70 0.44 22.96
CA ASN A 15 5.62 1.63 23.82
C ASN A 15 7.00 2.29 24.00
N ARG A 16 8.06 1.50 24.20
CA ARG A 16 9.43 1.99 24.32
C ARG A 16 9.85 2.71 23.03
N LEU A 17 9.74 2.06 21.87
CA LEU A 17 10.09 2.64 20.56
C LEU A 17 9.29 3.91 20.27
N GLY A 18 8.00 3.93 20.64
CA GLY A 18 7.15 5.10 20.57
C GLY A 18 7.67 6.28 21.39
N SER A 19 8.07 6.04 22.65
CA SER A 19 8.66 7.06 23.53
C SER A 19 10.02 7.57 23.05
N GLU A 20 10.81 6.72 22.40
CA GLU A 20 12.09 7.06 21.79
C GLU A 20 11.91 7.79 20.44
N GLY A 21 10.69 7.86 19.91
CA GLY A 21 10.37 8.50 18.64
C GLY A 21 10.72 7.66 17.41
N LYS A 22 11.09 6.39 17.58
CA LYS A 22 11.49 5.47 16.49
C LYS A 22 10.33 5.04 15.59
N LEU A 23 9.08 5.24 16.03
CA LEU A 23 7.87 4.99 15.24
C LEU A 23 7.41 6.20 14.41
N LYS A 24 8.11 7.33 14.54
CA LYS A 24 7.77 8.56 13.82
C LYS A 24 8.23 8.45 12.36
N PRO A 25 7.49 9.06 11.42
CA PRO A 25 7.91 9.13 10.03
C PRO A 25 9.24 9.90 9.93
N THR A 26 10.16 9.40 9.11
CA THR A 26 11.41 10.09 8.75
C THR A 26 11.21 11.09 7.60
N VAL A 27 10.04 11.03 6.94
CA VAL A 27 9.68 11.87 5.80
C VAL A 27 8.46 12.73 6.15
N PRO A 28 8.46 14.05 5.86
CA PRO A 28 7.27 14.88 6.02
C PRO A 28 6.28 14.59 4.88
N TYR A 29 5.49 13.51 5.01
CA TYR A 29 4.59 13.04 3.95
C TYR A 29 3.54 14.09 3.56
N HIS A 30 3.07 14.92 4.51
CA HIS A 30 2.16 16.01 4.19
C HIS A 30 2.79 16.99 3.19
N ASP A 31 4.00 17.47 3.49
CA ASP A 31 4.76 18.36 2.62
C ASP A 31 5.03 17.73 1.25
N LEU A 32 5.39 16.44 1.22
CA LEU A 32 5.63 15.71 -0.03
C LEU A 32 4.44 15.82 -0.99
N PHE A 33 3.22 15.68 -0.47
CA PHE A 33 2.01 15.77 -1.31
C PHE A 33 1.65 17.19 -1.74
N ASN A 34 2.14 18.22 -1.04
CA ASN A 34 1.93 19.63 -1.39
C ASN A 34 3.04 20.22 -2.27
N ARG A 35 4.21 19.55 -2.35
CA ARG A 35 5.33 19.98 -3.19
C ARG A 35 5.04 19.81 -4.69
N LYS A 36 5.58 20.75 -5.46
CA LYS A 36 5.59 20.74 -6.94
C LYS A 36 6.90 20.23 -7.53
N GLU A 37 7.93 20.09 -6.71
CA GLU A 37 9.24 19.61 -7.14
C GLU A 37 9.96 18.87 -6.00
N LEU A 38 10.88 17.98 -6.38
CA LEU A 38 11.79 17.29 -5.47
C LEU A 38 13.17 17.21 -6.11
N LYS A 39 14.18 17.82 -5.46
CA LYS A 39 15.57 17.88 -5.97
C LYS A 39 15.68 18.45 -7.41
N GLY A 40 14.84 19.42 -7.75
CA GLY A 40 14.81 20.07 -9.07
C GLY A 40 13.99 19.33 -10.14
N PHE A 41 13.46 18.14 -9.83
CA PHE A 41 12.57 17.41 -10.73
C PHE A 41 11.10 17.75 -10.45
N PRO A 42 10.26 17.95 -11.47
CA PRO A 42 8.83 18.19 -11.30
C PRO A 42 8.13 17.02 -10.60
N LEU A 43 7.16 17.37 -9.75
CA LEU A 43 6.24 16.44 -9.13
C LEU A 43 4.82 16.65 -9.65
N HIS A 44 4.14 15.57 -9.97
CA HIS A 44 2.74 15.57 -10.42
C HIS A 44 1.89 14.67 -9.50
N THR A 45 0.60 14.97 -9.38
CA THR A 45 -0.35 14.10 -8.66
C THR A 45 -1.21 13.36 -9.68
N LEU A 46 -1.08 12.04 -9.71
CA LEU A 46 -1.90 11.13 -10.50
C LEU A 46 -3.13 10.71 -9.67
N PRO A 47 -4.37 11.01 -10.12
CA PRO A 47 -5.56 10.46 -9.49
C PRO A 47 -5.68 8.96 -9.82
N MET A 48 -5.82 8.13 -8.80
CA MET A 48 -6.04 6.68 -8.91
C MET A 48 -7.52 6.31 -8.64
N TRP A 49 -8.43 7.29 -8.83
CA TRP A 49 -9.83 7.26 -8.43
C TRP A 49 -10.06 6.93 -6.96
N THR A 50 -10.92 5.96 -6.67
CA THR A 50 -11.41 5.65 -5.34
C THR A 50 -11.14 4.21 -4.97
N VAL A 51 -10.82 3.99 -3.71
CA VAL A 51 -10.75 2.67 -3.08
C VAL A 51 -11.90 2.52 -2.08
N ASN A 52 -12.46 1.32 -1.99
CA ASN A 52 -13.59 1.03 -1.10
C ASN A 52 -13.14 0.14 0.07
N PHE A 53 -13.42 0.57 1.29
CA PHE A 53 -13.09 -0.10 2.54
C PHE A 53 -14.37 -0.41 3.33
N PRO A 54 -15.14 -1.44 2.94
CA PRO A 54 -16.41 -1.75 3.56
C PRO A 54 -16.31 -2.24 5.01
N THR A 55 -15.17 -2.77 5.44
CA THR A 55 -14.96 -3.22 6.84
C THR A 55 -14.07 -2.28 7.63
N GLY A 56 -13.21 -1.51 6.96
CA GLY A 56 -12.24 -0.62 7.60
C GLY A 56 -10.98 -1.33 8.10
N TYR A 57 -10.90 -2.65 7.95
CA TYR A 57 -9.70 -3.43 8.19
C TYR A 57 -8.90 -3.49 6.90
N ILE A 58 -7.77 -2.81 6.85
CA ILE A 58 -7.00 -2.65 5.60
C ILE A 58 -5.57 -3.17 5.73
N THR A 59 -4.95 -3.46 4.59
CA THR A 59 -3.54 -3.84 4.50
C THR A 59 -2.94 -3.36 3.18
N CYS A 60 -1.62 -3.17 3.15
CA CYS A 60 -0.87 -3.05 1.91
C CYS A 60 -0.07 -4.33 1.65
N CYS A 61 0.00 -4.74 0.39
CA CYS A 61 0.73 -5.95 0.01
C CYS A 61 1.04 -5.98 -1.49
N ASP A 62 1.89 -6.94 -1.89
CA ASP A 62 2.01 -7.35 -3.28
C ASP A 62 0.71 -8.08 -3.74
N PRO A 63 -0.01 -7.58 -4.76
CA PRO A 63 -1.28 -8.14 -5.21
C PRO A 63 -1.17 -9.52 -5.89
N LEU A 64 0.01 -9.88 -6.40
CA LEU A 64 0.21 -11.14 -7.13
C LEU A 64 0.81 -12.23 -6.26
N VAL A 65 1.66 -11.84 -5.30
CA VAL A 65 2.40 -12.79 -4.47
C VAL A 65 1.81 -12.91 -3.07
N THR A 66 1.55 -11.77 -2.42
CA THR A 66 1.14 -11.76 -1.01
C THR A 66 -0.38 -11.81 -0.87
N LEU A 67 -1.13 -11.09 -1.69
CA LEU A 67 -2.59 -11.05 -1.57
C LEU A 67 -3.27 -12.44 -1.64
N PRO A 68 -2.85 -13.38 -2.52
CA PRO A 68 -3.43 -14.73 -2.54
C PRO A 68 -3.26 -15.52 -1.24
N SER A 69 -2.22 -15.22 -0.44
CA SER A 69 -1.95 -15.89 0.84
C SER A 69 -2.68 -15.27 2.03
N LYS A 70 -3.63 -14.36 1.77
CA LYS A 70 -4.52 -13.73 2.75
C LYS A 70 -3.75 -12.99 3.85
N PRO A 71 -3.08 -11.88 3.52
CA PRO A 71 -2.26 -11.16 4.48
C PRO A 71 -3.08 -10.61 5.64
N ASP A 72 -2.48 -10.59 6.82
CA ASP A 72 -3.04 -9.91 7.99
C ASP A 72 -3.24 -8.40 7.72
N THR A 73 -4.28 -7.85 8.35
CA THR A 73 -4.60 -6.42 8.32
C THR A 73 -3.88 -5.67 9.43
N TYR A 74 -3.78 -4.35 9.28
CA TYR A 74 -3.21 -3.49 10.30
C TYR A 74 -4.09 -3.43 11.55
N LEU A 75 -3.47 -3.26 12.72
CA LEU A 75 -4.15 -3.08 14.01
C LEU A 75 -5.04 -1.84 14.02
N ARG A 76 -4.59 -0.77 13.36
CA ARG A 76 -5.35 0.47 13.20
C ARG A 76 -6.39 0.28 12.10
N GLN A 77 -7.65 0.48 12.48
CA GLN A 77 -8.77 0.48 11.55
C GLN A 77 -9.02 1.90 11.03
N VAL A 78 -9.61 1.96 9.84
CA VAL A 78 -10.15 3.18 9.27
C VAL A 78 -11.67 3.14 9.33
N THR A 79 -12.31 4.29 9.26
CA THR A 79 -13.77 4.32 9.11
C THR A 79 -14.16 3.60 7.81
N PRO A 80 -15.19 2.75 7.81
CA PRO A 80 -15.68 2.16 6.57
C PRO A 80 -16.17 3.23 5.59
N GLY A 81 -15.83 3.08 4.32
CA GLY A 81 -16.21 4.07 3.30
C GLY A 81 -15.44 3.94 1.99
N THR A 82 -15.73 4.87 1.09
CA THR A 82 -15.05 5.01 -0.20
C THR A 82 -14.21 6.28 -0.18
N TYR A 83 -12.92 6.15 -0.53
CA TYR A 83 -11.94 7.21 -0.36
C TYR A 83 -11.14 7.43 -1.64
N LEU A 84 -10.69 8.67 -1.88
CA LEU A 84 -9.79 8.97 -2.98
C LEU A 84 -8.42 8.32 -2.74
N LEU A 85 -7.85 7.75 -3.79
CA LEU A 85 -6.48 7.27 -3.85
C LEU A 85 -5.71 8.16 -4.84
N GLU A 86 -4.57 8.68 -4.41
CA GLU A 86 -3.71 9.53 -5.21
C GLU A 86 -2.27 9.03 -5.15
N THR A 87 -1.58 9.11 -6.28
CA THR A 87 -0.15 8.77 -6.36
C THR A 87 0.64 10.01 -6.73
N LYS A 88 1.62 10.36 -5.91
CA LYS A 88 2.64 11.35 -6.25
C LYS A 88 3.67 10.70 -7.16
N ILE A 89 3.94 11.33 -8.29
CA ILE A 89 4.91 10.89 -9.27
C ILE A 89 5.97 11.97 -9.51
N ILE A 90 7.18 11.55 -9.85
CA ILE A 90 8.29 12.42 -10.23
C ILE A 90 8.60 12.26 -11.71
N GLU A 91 8.78 13.36 -12.41
CA GLU A 91 9.23 13.38 -13.81
C GLU A 91 10.75 13.55 -13.84
N MET A 92 11.45 12.47 -14.15
CA MET A 92 12.92 12.43 -14.15
C MET A 92 13.49 12.99 -15.46
N GLU A 93 12.80 12.73 -16.57
CA GLU A 93 13.08 13.23 -17.92
C GLU A 93 11.73 13.51 -18.60
N PRO A 94 11.67 14.28 -19.71
CA PRO A 94 10.42 14.56 -20.40
C PRO A 94 9.64 13.29 -20.75
N ASN A 95 8.43 13.14 -20.18
CA ASN A 95 7.58 11.96 -20.29
C ASN A 95 8.12 10.67 -19.63
N GLU A 96 9.09 10.77 -18.72
CA GLU A 96 9.60 9.65 -17.95
C GLU A 96 9.26 9.81 -16.46
N TYR A 97 8.26 9.06 -16.01
CA TYR A 97 7.72 9.17 -14.66
C TYR A 97 8.14 8.00 -13.77
N ARG A 98 8.22 8.26 -12.46
CA ARG A 98 8.38 7.24 -11.41
C ARG A 98 7.42 7.51 -10.25
N TYR A 99 6.91 6.45 -9.64
CA TYR A 99 6.09 6.56 -8.44
C TYR A 99 6.95 6.94 -7.24
N VAL A 100 6.48 7.91 -6.46
CA VAL A 100 7.15 8.39 -5.24
C VAL A 100 6.42 7.88 -4.00
N ALA A 101 5.11 8.11 -3.93
CA ALA A 101 4.27 7.69 -2.82
C ALA A 101 2.80 7.68 -3.23
N SER A 102 2.01 6.76 -2.67
CA SER A 102 0.55 6.78 -2.79
C SER A 102 -0.08 7.08 -1.44
N ARG A 103 -1.24 7.77 -1.43
CA ARG A 103 -2.02 8.02 -0.22
C ARG A 103 -3.51 7.78 -0.46
N VAL A 104 -4.17 7.28 0.57
CA VAL A 104 -5.63 7.34 0.67
C VAL A 104 -6.01 8.61 1.44
N VAL A 105 -6.92 9.39 0.88
CA VAL A 105 -7.41 10.62 1.50
C VAL A 105 -8.67 10.30 2.32
N PHE A 106 -8.47 9.99 3.61
CA PHE A 106 -9.55 9.64 4.54
C PHE A 106 -10.45 10.82 4.91
N SER A 107 -9.90 12.04 4.93
CA SER A 107 -10.65 13.26 5.20
C SER A 107 -9.97 14.45 4.53
N GLY A 108 -10.68 15.58 4.43
CA GLY A 108 -10.12 16.85 3.94
C GLY A 108 -9.30 17.63 4.98
N ASN A 109 -9.15 17.10 6.20
CA ASN A 109 -8.38 17.76 7.24
C ASN A 109 -6.88 17.61 7.01
N GLU A 110 -6.11 18.61 7.45
CA GLU A 110 -4.66 18.53 7.44
C GLU A 110 -4.18 17.44 8.43
N PRO A 111 -3.35 16.48 7.99
CA PRO A 111 -2.79 15.46 8.87
C PRO A 111 -1.77 16.09 9.82
N VAL A 112 -1.99 15.94 11.12
CA VAL A 112 -1.10 16.46 12.16
C VAL A 112 -0.02 15.45 12.59
N TYR A 113 -0.19 14.18 12.23
CA TYR A 113 0.70 13.10 12.62
C TYR A 113 0.58 11.92 11.65
N TYR A 114 1.70 11.25 11.38
CA TYR A 114 1.73 9.95 10.73
C TYR A 114 2.37 8.96 11.70
N GLU A 115 1.91 7.72 11.67
CA GLU A 115 2.52 6.60 12.38
C GLU A 115 2.71 5.43 11.43
N LEU A 116 3.68 4.58 11.77
CA LEU A 116 3.87 3.31 11.10
C LEU A 116 2.64 2.41 11.30
N ALA A 117 2.10 1.90 10.20
CA ALA A 117 1.00 0.93 10.25
C ALA A 117 1.56 -0.47 10.56
N LEU A 118 1.09 -1.07 11.65
CA LEU A 118 1.56 -2.35 12.19
C LEU A 118 0.43 -3.36 12.28
N LYS A 119 0.74 -4.65 12.11
CA LYS A 119 -0.14 -5.82 12.18
C LYS A 119 -0.07 -6.51 13.55
N GLY A 120 0.95 -6.20 14.35
CA GLY A 120 1.15 -6.79 15.67
C GLY A 120 1.98 -8.08 15.66
N THR A 121 2.48 -8.46 14.50
CA THR A 121 3.29 -9.67 14.27
C THR A 121 4.69 -9.34 13.78
N GLU A 122 4.99 -8.06 13.57
CA GLU A 122 6.31 -7.60 13.15
C GLU A 122 7.35 -7.76 14.25
N ASN A 123 8.59 -8.05 13.85
CA ASN A 123 9.73 -8.00 14.74
C ASN A 123 10.15 -6.55 14.99
N LEU A 124 9.66 -5.94 16.07
CA LEU A 124 9.95 -4.54 16.37
C LEU A 124 11.41 -4.27 16.76
N THR A 125 12.20 -5.29 17.12
CA THR A 125 13.63 -5.10 17.43
C THR A 125 14.42 -4.62 16.22
N ASP A 126 13.92 -4.86 15.01
CA ASP A 126 14.54 -4.41 13.77
C ASP A 126 14.65 -2.86 13.76
N LEU A 127 13.72 -2.16 14.41
CA LEU A 127 13.76 -0.69 14.49
C LEU A 127 14.79 -0.16 15.50
N ASP A 128 15.51 -1.01 16.25
CA ASP A 128 16.43 -0.53 17.27
C ASP A 128 17.70 0.13 16.70
N ASP A 129 18.17 -0.33 15.55
CA ASP A 129 19.39 0.19 14.89
C ASP A 129 19.16 1.53 14.16
N GLY A 130 17.90 1.85 13.82
CA GLY A 130 17.52 3.05 13.08
C GLY A 130 17.79 3.00 11.57
N ASP A 131 18.37 1.92 11.07
CA ASP A 131 18.69 1.69 9.65
C ASP A 131 17.68 0.75 8.98
N THR A 132 16.97 -0.06 9.76
CA THR A 132 15.92 -0.96 9.26
C THR A 132 14.56 -0.27 9.24
N TYR A 133 13.69 -0.72 8.33
CA TYR A 133 12.30 -0.27 8.22
C TYR A 133 11.34 -1.46 8.26
N ILE A 134 10.13 -1.20 8.74
CA ILE A 134 9.01 -2.13 8.66
C ILE A 134 8.15 -1.74 7.46
N GLY A 135 7.83 -2.72 6.61
CA GLY A 135 6.99 -2.55 5.44
C GLY A 135 6.29 -3.85 5.08
N PHE A 136 5.91 -3.98 3.81
CA PHE A 136 5.41 -5.22 3.24
C PHE A 136 6.33 -5.68 2.11
N PRO A 137 6.53 -6.99 1.92
CA PRO A 137 7.37 -7.50 0.83
C PRO A 137 6.72 -7.23 -0.53
N VAL A 138 7.56 -6.95 -1.52
CA VAL A 138 7.16 -6.74 -2.93
C VAL A 138 8.10 -7.55 -3.80
N ASP A 139 7.53 -8.47 -4.58
CA ASP A 139 8.28 -9.39 -5.44
C ASP A 139 7.92 -9.18 -6.92
N SER A 140 6.69 -8.76 -7.21
CA SER A 140 6.21 -8.49 -8.57
C SER A 140 6.45 -7.05 -9.04
N GLY A 141 7.00 -6.19 -8.18
CA GLY A 141 7.11 -4.76 -8.45
C GLY A 141 5.77 -4.01 -8.37
N LEU A 142 4.72 -4.65 -7.84
CA LEU A 142 3.39 -4.07 -7.65
C LEU A 142 3.06 -3.91 -6.16
N ALA A 143 2.22 -2.91 -5.88
CA ALA A 143 1.66 -2.68 -4.55
C ALA A 143 0.17 -2.40 -4.66
N THR A 144 -0.59 -2.89 -3.69
CA THR A 144 -2.02 -2.60 -3.55
C THR A 144 -2.36 -2.28 -2.10
N ILE A 145 -3.45 -1.54 -1.90
CA ILE A 145 -4.11 -1.33 -0.61
C ILE A 145 -5.53 -1.90 -0.69
N VAL A 146 -5.87 -2.81 0.21
CA VAL A 146 -7.12 -3.58 0.15
C VAL A 146 -7.77 -3.71 1.52
N ASP A 147 -9.09 -3.87 1.52
CA ASP A 147 -9.90 -4.18 2.70
C ASP A 147 -9.97 -5.69 2.94
N ALA A 148 -10.21 -6.11 4.18
CA ALA A 148 -10.39 -7.51 4.55
C ALA A 148 -11.47 -8.22 3.72
N GLN A 149 -12.57 -7.54 3.37
CA GLN A 149 -13.58 -8.12 2.48
C GLN A 149 -13.02 -8.36 1.07
N THR A 150 -12.22 -7.42 0.54
CA THR A 150 -11.56 -7.58 -0.77
C THR A 150 -10.58 -8.73 -0.75
N ILE A 151 -9.82 -8.92 0.33
CA ILE A 151 -8.91 -10.07 0.49
C ILE A 151 -9.69 -11.38 0.32
N GLU A 152 -10.84 -11.52 0.98
CA GLU A 152 -11.62 -12.76 0.88
C GLU A 152 -12.32 -12.96 -0.45
N THR A 153 -12.83 -11.90 -1.06
CA THR A 153 -13.40 -11.99 -2.40
C THR A 153 -12.32 -12.33 -3.43
N TYR A 154 -11.14 -11.72 -3.31
CA TYR A 154 -10.03 -11.97 -4.20
C TYR A 154 -9.49 -13.40 -4.08
N ASN A 155 -9.33 -13.92 -2.86
CA ASN A 155 -8.86 -15.28 -2.65
C ASN A 155 -9.79 -16.32 -3.35
N LYS A 156 -11.12 -16.15 -3.24
CA LYS A 156 -12.09 -16.99 -3.96
C LYS A 156 -11.94 -16.90 -5.47
N PHE A 157 -11.76 -15.68 -5.99
CA PHE A 157 -11.49 -15.48 -7.42
C PHE A 157 -10.19 -16.16 -7.84
N TYR A 158 -9.11 -15.97 -7.09
CA TYR A 158 -7.78 -16.49 -7.37
C TYR A 158 -7.79 -18.02 -7.43
N GLU A 159 -8.42 -18.68 -6.47
CA GLU A 159 -8.57 -20.15 -6.45
C GLU A 159 -9.38 -20.65 -7.66
N GLN A 160 -10.54 -20.03 -7.93
CA GLN A 160 -11.39 -20.41 -9.06
C GLN A 160 -10.68 -20.20 -10.40
N TRP A 161 -9.89 -19.14 -10.53
CA TRP A 161 -9.14 -18.86 -11.74
C TRP A 161 -8.11 -19.97 -12.03
N HIS A 162 -7.35 -20.41 -11.03
CA HIS A 162 -6.36 -21.49 -11.19
C HIS A 162 -7.01 -22.86 -11.43
N ILE A 163 -8.21 -23.11 -10.88
CA ILE A 163 -8.99 -24.32 -11.21
C ILE A 163 -9.40 -24.32 -12.69
N ASN A 164 -9.87 -23.18 -13.20
CA ASN A 164 -10.36 -23.05 -14.57
C ASN A 164 -9.22 -22.98 -15.60
N TYR A 165 -8.05 -22.50 -15.19
CA TYR A 165 -6.90 -22.23 -16.06
C TYR A 165 -5.58 -22.78 -15.47
N PRO A 166 -5.46 -24.10 -15.25
CA PRO A 166 -4.33 -24.68 -14.50
C PRO A 166 -2.95 -24.48 -15.14
N GLU A 167 -2.89 -24.35 -16.48
CA GLU A 167 -1.64 -24.18 -17.22
C GLU A 167 -1.32 -22.71 -17.55
N LYS A 168 -2.11 -21.76 -17.05
CA LYS A 168 -1.97 -20.34 -17.36
C LYS A 168 -1.25 -19.59 -16.25
N ASN A 169 -0.57 -18.51 -16.62
CA ASN A 169 0.04 -17.58 -15.69
C ASN A 169 -0.90 -16.39 -15.46
N ILE A 170 -1.37 -16.15 -14.23
CA ILE A 170 -2.37 -15.10 -13.97
C ILE A 170 -1.86 -13.69 -14.31
N TYR A 171 -0.55 -13.44 -14.25
CA TYR A 171 -0.01 -12.17 -14.70
C TYR A 171 -0.14 -12.03 -16.22
N ASP A 172 0.45 -12.95 -16.97
CA ASP A 172 0.50 -12.88 -18.43
C ASP A 172 -0.89 -13.04 -19.07
N ASP A 173 -1.71 -13.97 -18.56
CA ASP A 173 -2.97 -14.38 -19.15
C ASP A 173 -4.22 -13.66 -18.60
N TYR A 174 -4.08 -12.82 -17.57
CA TYR A 174 -5.21 -12.06 -17.01
C TYR A 174 -4.86 -10.59 -16.76
N TYR A 175 -3.81 -10.29 -15.99
CA TYR A 175 -3.51 -8.91 -15.62
C TYR A 175 -2.85 -8.08 -16.72
N SER A 176 -1.95 -8.67 -17.51
CA SER A 176 -1.19 -7.97 -18.55
C SER A 176 -2.12 -7.24 -19.54
N ASP A 177 -3.19 -7.92 -20.00
CA ASP A 177 -4.19 -7.32 -20.88
C ASP A 177 -4.94 -6.18 -20.20
N LEU A 178 -5.29 -6.32 -18.91
CA LEU A 178 -5.97 -5.28 -18.14
C LEU A 178 -5.08 -4.04 -17.95
N PHE A 179 -3.78 -4.24 -17.71
CA PHE A 179 -2.81 -3.15 -17.60
C PHE A 179 -2.62 -2.43 -18.93
N GLN A 180 -2.52 -3.17 -20.03
CA GLN A 180 -2.43 -2.57 -21.36
C GLN A 180 -3.69 -1.76 -21.72
N LEU A 181 -4.88 -2.31 -21.43
CA LEU A 181 -6.14 -1.59 -21.62
C LEU A 181 -6.21 -0.32 -20.77
N ASN A 182 -5.71 -0.37 -19.53
CA ASN A 182 -5.61 0.82 -18.68
C ASN A 182 -4.67 1.87 -19.27
N ALA A 183 -3.48 1.46 -19.74
CA ALA A 183 -2.53 2.36 -20.38
C ALA A 183 -3.09 2.97 -21.68
N MET A 184 -3.91 2.24 -22.44
CA MET A 184 -4.58 2.79 -23.63
C MET A 184 -5.65 3.82 -23.26
N ALA A 185 -6.43 3.57 -22.21
CA ALA A 185 -7.48 4.47 -21.75
C ALA A 185 -6.93 5.71 -21.03
N TYR A 186 -5.80 5.56 -20.33
CA TYR A 186 -5.18 6.59 -19.49
C TYR A 186 -3.67 6.66 -19.76
N PRO A 187 -3.24 7.07 -20.98
CA PRO A 187 -1.85 6.99 -21.42
C PRO A 187 -0.90 7.95 -20.72
N GLN A 188 -1.42 8.96 -20.02
CA GLN A 188 -0.60 9.87 -19.25
C GLN A 188 0.03 9.14 -18.07
N TYR A 189 1.33 9.36 -17.88
CA TYR A 189 2.11 8.84 -16.75
C TYR A 189 2.30 7.31 -16.73
N GLN A 190 1.96 6.61 -17.81
CA GLN A 190 2.07 5.16 -17.95
C GLN A 190 2.96 4.75 -19.11
N ARG A 191 3.51 3.54 -19.04
CA ARG A 191 4.17 2.90 -20.20
C ARG A 191 3.12 2.17 -21.02
N SER A 192 3.47 1.77 -22.24
CA SER A 192 2.53 1.10 -23.17
C SER A 192 2.01 -0.26 -22.69
N LYS A 193 2.56 -0.82 -21.62
CA LYS A 193 2.15 -2.10 -21.01
C LYS A 193 1.50 -1.93 -19.62
N GLY A 194 1.21 -0.69 -19.21
CA GLY A 194 1.04 -0.33 -17.80
C GLY A 194 2.36 0.15 -17.22
#